data_AF-A0A973R597-F1
#
_entry.id   AF-A0A973R597-F1
#
_cell.length_a   1.000
_cell.length_b   1.000
_cell.length_c   1.000
_cell.angle_alpha   90.00
_cell.angle_beta   90.00
_cell.angle_gamma   90.00
#
_symmetry.space_group_name_H-M   'P 1'
#
loop_
_entity.id
_entity.type
_entity.pdbx_description
1 polymer ?
#
loop_
_entity_poly.entity_id
_entity_poly.type
_entity_poly.pdbx_seq_one_letter_code
_entity_poly.pdbx_strand_id
1 'polypeptide(L)'
;MMVDYVDALRFDGREYLSMDSTPVKQTDLGAGVGRIACTLSGPTQIDPAYRLQDGDATFVPVGTTIYAVKGAPPDQELAAEHDGAMHLYKVRPPR
;
A
#
# COMPACT_ATOMS: atom_id res chain seq x y z
N MET A 1 4.11 -8.26 -23.45
CA MET A 1 3.38 -7.21 -22.73
C MET A 1 3.85 -7.27 -21.29
N MET A 2 4.62 -6.29 -20.82
CA MET A 2 4.85 -6.11 -19.39
C MET A 2 3.61 -5.42 -18.84
N VAL A 3 3.04 -5.95 -17.76
CA VAL A 3 2.09 -5.20 -16.95
C VAL A 3 2.94 -4.34 -16.04
N ASP A 4 2.90 -3.02 -16.23
CA ASP A 4 3.48 -2.07 -15.27
C ASP A 4 2.64 -2.14 -14.00
N TYR A 5 3.04 -3.00 -13.06
CA TYR A 5 2.43 -3.06 -11.75
C TYR A 5 2.80 -1.78 -11.00
N VAL A 6 1.79 -0.96 -10.72
CA VAL A 6 1.95 0.23 -9.88
C VAL A 6 1.99 -0.24 -8.43
N ASP A 7 2.90 0.31 -7.62
CA ASP A 7 2.89 0.01 -6.19
C ASP A 7 1.65 0.60 -5.53
N ALA A 8 0.80 -0.30 -5.06
CA ALA A 8 -0.53 0.01 -4.57
C ALA A 8 -0.97 -0.99 -3.51
N LEU A 9 -1.78 -0.50 -2.57
CA LEU A 9 -2.52 -1.33 -1.61
C LEU A 9 -3.97 -0.89 -1.55
N ARG A 10 -4.85 -1.77 -1.08
CA ARG A 10 -6.25 -1.41 -0.84
C ARG A 10 -6.63 -1.68 0.61
N PHE A 11 -7.21 -0.67 1.23
CA PHE A 11 -7.58 -0.70 2.64
C PHE A 11 -8.82 0.16 2.89
N ASP A 12 -9.77 -0.34 3.69
CA ASP A 12 -11.01 0.34 4.04
C ASP A 12 -11.76 0.90 2.81
N GLY A 13 -11.94 0.08 1.79
CA GLY A 13 -12.65 0.42 0.55
C GLY A 13 -11.90 1.38 -0.39
N ARG A 14 -10.67 1.80 -0.06
CA ARG A 14 -9.89 2.78 -0.80
C ARG A 14 -8.61 2.18 -1.35
N GLU A 15 -8.27 2.55 -2.58
CA GLU A 15 -6.98 2.22 -3.19
C GLU A 15 -5.99 3.34 -2.88
N TYR A 16 -4.80 2.97 -2.45
CA TYR A 16 -3.70 3.88 -2.18
C TYR A 16 -2.52 3.55 -3.07
N LEU A 17 -1.87 4.57 -3.61
CA LEU A 17 -0.71 4.46 -4.48
C LEU A 17 0.54 4.93 -3.76
N SER A 18 1.63 4.21 -3.96
CA SER A 18 2.93 4.56 -3.40
C SER A 18 3.44 5.87 -4.00
N MET A 19 3.97 6.72 -3.13
CA MET A 19 4.70 7.92 -3.51
C MET A 19 6.18 7.58 -3.43
N ASP A 20 6.70 6.88 -4.44
CA ASP A 20 8.08 6.31 -4.51
C ASP A 20 9.22 7.29 -4.18
N SER A 21 8.95 8.59 -4.13
CA SER A 21 9.92 9.65 -3.87
C SER A 21 9.97 10.18 -2.42
N THR A 22 9.14 9.70 -1.49
CA THR A 22 9.07 10.27 -0.13
C THR A 22 9.44 9.25 0.95
N PRO A 23 10.69 9.25 1.45
CA PRO A 23 11.06 8.39 2.56
C PRO A 23 10.31 8.80 3.83
N VAL A 24 9.53 7.89 4.39
CA VAL A 24 8.79 8.09 5.65
C VAL A 24 9.69 7.67 6.81
N LYS A 25 9.87 8.55 7.80
CA LYS A 25 10.64 8.17 9.00
C LYS A 25 9.72 7.44 9.97
N GLN A 26 10.30 6.56 10.78
CA GLN A 26 9.56 5.89 11.85
C GLN A 26 8.91 6.87 12.85
N THR A 27 9.51 8.05 13.03
CA THR A 27 8.94 9.12 13.86
C THR A 27 7.64 9.70 13.33
N ASP A 28 7.39 9.57 12.03
CA ASP A 28 6.22 10.11 11.34
C ASP A 28 5.04 9.11 11.38
N LEU A 29 5.28 7.88 11.86
CA LEU A 29 4.27 6.84 11.97
C LEU A 29 3.40 7.02 13.22
N GLY A 30 2.10 6.83 13.03
CA GLY A 30 1.08 6.71 14.06
C GLY A 30 0.81 5.26 14.45
N ALA A 31 -0.42 4.99 14.90
CA ALA A 31 -0.84 3.64 15.28
C ALA A 31 -0.93 2.72 14.05
N GLY A 32 -0.75 1.41 14.27
CA GLY A 32 -1.11 0.40 13.28
C GLY A 32 -2.63 0.33 13.15
N VAL A 33 -3.14 0.52 11.94
CA VAL A 33 -4.59 0.56 11.63
C VAL A 33 -5.08 -0.69 10.93
N GLY A 34 -4.17 -1.53 10.43
CA GLY A 34 -4.49 -2.77 9.73
C GLY A 34 -3.28 -3.61 9.41
N ARG A 35 -3.48 -4.69 8.66
CA ARG A 35 -2.41 -5.53 8.13
C ARG A 35 -2.74 -5.97 6.71
N ILE A 36 -1.70 -6.20 5.92
CA ILE A 36 -1.82 -6.83 4.60
C ILE A 36 -2.20 -8.29 4.76
N ALA A 37 -3.23 -8.71 4.01
CA ALA A 37 -3.75 -10.06 3.98
C ALA A 37 -3.27 -10.83 2.74
N CYS A 38 -3.04 -10.15 1.61
CA CYS A 38 -2.58 -10.76 0.37
C CYS A 38 -1.56 -9.88 -0.35
N THR A 39 -0.50 -10.49 -0.89
CA THR A 39 0.50 -9.82 -1.71
C THR A 39 0.46 -10.41 -3.11
N LEU A 40 0.38 -9.55 -4.12
CA LEU A 40 0.26 -9.94 -5.52
C LEU A 40 1.62 -10.13 -6.22
N SER A 41 2.70 -9.49 -5.74
CA SER A 41 4.02 -9.60 -6.36
C SER A 41 4.57 -11.02 -6.23
N GLY A 42 4.77 -11.68 -7.37
CA GLY A 42 5.36 -13.02 -7.50
C GLY A 42 5.42 -13.43 -8.99
N PRO A 43 6.06 -14.57 -9.33
CA PRO A 43 6.14 -15.04 -10.72
C PRO A 43 4.80 -15.48 -11.33
N THR A 44 3.72 -15.41 -10.54
CA THR A 44 2.38 -15.81 -10.94
C THR A 44 1.76 -14.74 -11.84
N GLN A 45 1.32 -15.13 -13.03
CA GLN A 45 0.47 -14.29 -13.87
C GLN A 45 -0.83 -14.00 -13.11
N ILE A 46 -0.95 -12.79 -12.60
CA ILE A 46 -2.22 -12.30 -12.10
C ILE A 46 -3.05 -11.85 -13.30
N ASP A 47 -4.34 -12.20 -13.27
CA ASP A 47 -5.30 -11.77 -14.28
C ASP A 47 -5.23 -10.23 -14.43
N PRO A 48 -5.01 -9.69 -15.65
CA PRO A 48 -5.04 -8.25 -15.89
C PRO A 48 -6.36 -7.58 -15.48
N ALA A 49 -7.45 -8.35 -15.36
CA ALA A 49 -8.75 -7.88 -14.88
C ALA A 49 -8.87 -7.89 -13.35
N TYR A 50 -7.87 -8.41 -12.62
CA TYR A 50 -7.91 -8.43 -11.16
C TYR A 50 -7.94 -7.00 -10.61
N ARG A 51 -8.84 -6.78 -9.65
CA ARG A 51 -8.92 -5.54 -8.89
C ARG A 51 -8.55 -5.86 -7.45
N LEU A 52 -7.70 -5.02 -6.86
CA LEU A 52 -7.34 -5.12 -5.45
C LEU A 52 -8.60 -5.19 -4.58
N GLN A 53 -8.57 -6.06 -3.59
CA GLN A 53 -9.54 -6.19 -2.51
C GLN A 53 -8.96 -5.63 -1.21
N ASP A 54 -9.81 -5.33 -0.23
CA ASP A 54 -9.32 -4.80 1.05
C ASP A 54 -8.36 -5.79 1.72
N GLY A 55 -7.16 -5.31 2.07
CA GLY A 55 -6.07 -6.13 2.58
C GLY A 55 -5.09 -6.60 1.51
N ASP A 56 -5.34 -6.34 0.23
CA ASP A 56 -4.38 -6.62 -0.84
C ASP A 56 -3.31 -5.55 -0.93
N ALA A 57 -2.10 -5.97 -1.29
CA ALA A 57 -1.03 -5.10 -1.75
C ALA A 57 -0.31 -5.69 -2.96
N THR A 58 0.26 -4.81 -3.76
CA THR A 58 1.04 -5.20 -4.94
C THR A 58 2.39 -5.73 -4.50
N PHE A 59 3.17 -4.95 -3.74
CA PHE A 59 4.51 -5.33 -3.29
C PHE A 59 4.64 -5.53 -1.77
N VAL A 60 3.76 -4.92 -0.97
CA VAL A 60 3.84 -5.02 0.49
C VAL A 60 3.60 -6.47 0.95
N PRO A 61 4.51 -7.09 1.72
CA PRO A 61 4.37 -8.47 2.16
C PRO A 61 3.14 -8.73 3.06
N VAL A 62 2.61 -9.95 2.98
CA VAL A 62 1.53 -10.41 3.86
C VAL A 62 1.95 -10.33 5.32
N GLY A 63 1.04 -9.86 6.16
CA GLY A 63 1.26 -9.68 7.60
C GLY A 63 1.90 -8.34 7.98
N THR A 64 2.41 -7.57 7.01
CA THR A 64 2.94 -6.24 7.26
C THR A 64 1.85 -5.33 7.83
N THR A 65 2.21 -4.57 8.87
CA THR A 65 1.33 -3.57 9.50
C THR A 65 1.16 -2.36 8.57
N ILE A 66 -0.09 -1.94 8.42
CA ILE A 66 -0.47 -0.67 7.82
C ILE A 66 -0.50 0.37 8.95
N TYR A 67 0.30 1.42 8.83
CA TYR A 67 0.37 2.50 9.81
C TYR A 67 -0.38 3.74 9.33
N ALA A 68 -1.04 4.43 10.26
CA ALA A 68 -1.43 5.82 10.03
C ALA A 68 -0.18 6.71 9.94
N VAL A 69 -0.26 7.82 9.22
CA VAL A 69 0.80 8.84 9.17
C VAL A 69 0.41 10.01 10.08
N LYS A 70 1.32 10.47 10.95
CA LYS A 70 1.06 11.59 11.85
C LYS A 70 0.82 12.87 11.06
N GLY A 71 -0.23 13.60 11.43
CA GLY A 71 -0.60 14.84 10.75
C GLY A 71 -1.43 14.65 9.48
N ALA A 72 -1.70 13.40 9.08
CA ALA A 72 -2.58 13.08 7.96
C ALA A 72 -3.73 12.15 8.39
N PRO A 73 -4.94 12.33 7.84
CA PRO A 73 -6.02 11.37 8.03
C PRO A 73 -5.67 9.99 7.43
N PRO A 74 -5.97 8.87 8.13
CA PRO A 74 -5.71 7.51 7.60
C PRO A 74 -6.49 7.19 6.31
N ASP A 75 -7.56 7.91 6.00
CA ASP A 75 -8.31 7.78 4.76
C ASP A 75 -7.69 8.58 3.59
N GLN A 76 -6.57 9.27 3.83
CA GLN A 76 -5.80 10.02 2.83
C GLN A 76 -4.39 9.49 2.69
N GLU A 77 -3.70 9.20 3.80
CA GLU A 77 -2.30 8.77 3.81
C GLU A 77 -2.08 7.61 4.77
N LEU A 78 -1.38 6.60 4.28
CA LEU A 78 -0.97 5.41 5.02
C LEU A 78 0.51 5.14 4.78
N ALA A 79 1.12 4.34 5.65
CA ALA A 79 2.48 3.87 5.45
C ALA A 79 2.59 2.36 5.68
N ALA A 80 3.41 1.71 4.87
CA ALA A 80 3.73 0.31 5.02
C ALA A 80 5.18 0.04 4.60
N GLU A 81 5.76 -1.02 5.15
CA GLU A 81 7.15 -1.41 4.86
C GLU A 81 7.20 -2.44 3.74
N HIS A 82 8.05 -2.20 2.75
CA HIS A 82 8.50 -3.22 1.80
C HIS A 82 9.91 -2.88 1.32
N ASP A 83 10.63 -3.87 0.82
CA ASP A 83 12.03 -3.73 0.36
C ASP A 83 12.98 -3.07 1.39
N GLY A 84 12.67 -3.24 2.69
CA GLY A 84 13.45 -2.69 3.79
C GLY A 84 13.30 -1.18 4.00
N ALA A 85 12.32 -0.53 3.36
CA ALA A 85 12.01 0.88 3.51
C ALA A 85 10.53 1.09 3.85
N MET A 86 10.24 2.23 4.49
CA MET A 86 8.86 2.66 4.76
C MET A 86 8.38 3.54 3.61
N HIS A 87 7.30 3.12 2.96
CA HIS A 87 6.72 3.80 1.82
C HIS A 87 5.45 4.55 2.22
N LEU A 88 5.28 5.76 1.66
CA LEU A 88 4.07 6.56 1.82
C LEU A 88 3.06 6.18 0.74
N TYR A 89 1.83 5.89 1.15
CA TYR A 89 0.74 5.58 0.25
C TYR A 89 -0.34 6.66 0.36
N LYS A 90 -0.72 7.28 -0.77
CA LYS A 90 -1.79 8.28 -0.82
C LYS A 90 -3.02 7.72 -1.50
N VAL A 91 -4.19 8.09 -1.01
CA VAL A 91 -5.46 7.69 -1.60
C VAL A 91 -5.51 8.10 -3.07
N ARG A 92 -5.86 7.14 -3.93
CA ARG A 92 -6.07 7.41 -5.34
C ARG A 92 -7.32 8.29 -5.50
N PRO A 93 -7.21 9.46 -6.13
CA PRO A 93 -8.38 10.28 -6.38
C PRO A 93 -9.37 9.54 -7.30
N PRO A 94 -10.69 9.74 -7.11
CA PRO A 94 -11.69 9.21 -8.04
C PRO A 94 -11.41 9.77 -9.44
N ARG A 95 -11.50 8.88 -10.45
CA ARG A 95 -11.41 9.25 -11.86
C ARG A 95 -12.65 9.99 -12.35
#